data_AF-A0AAV2KDC3-F1
#
_entry.id   AF-A0AAV2KDC3-F1
#
_cell.length_a   1.000
_cell.length_b   1.000
_cell.length_c   1.000
_cell.angle_alpha   90.00
_cell.angle_beta   90.00
_cell.angle_gamma   90.00
#
_symmetry.space_group_name_H-M   'P 1'
#
loop_
_entity.id
_entity.type
_entity.pdbx_description
1 polymer ?
#
loop_
_entity_poly.entity_id
_entity_poly.type
_entity_poly.pdbx_seq_one_letter_code
_entity_poly.pdbx_strand_id
1 'polypeptide(L)'
;MTTCELTICPTCASYLHVACRTCEAEERKARGIKGTMTYATLPMSLPGHIKHPVVKITYSIPDGIQGESDVFPGQPFKGGTFEAFLPDCEPTRKLLPRLQEALSRGHTFAVIGGRVQWDSIPHKTSLQEGKAASGYPDSTYLSRMSEVLTSLGIP
;
A
#
# COMPACT_ATOMS: atom_id res chain seq x y z
N MET A 1 18.23 -14.23 -11.40
CA MET A 1 18.41 -13.77 -12.78
C MET A 1 17.30 -12.78 -13.08
N THR A 2 17.64 -11.56 -13.48
CA THR A 2 16.66 -10.49 -13.72
C THR A 2 16.04 -10.63 -15.10
N THR A 3 14.75 -10.95 -15.18
CA THR A 3 14.04 -11.30 -16.43
C THR A 3 13.51 -10.09 -17.23
N CYS A 4 13.76 -8.84 -16.82
CA CYS A 4 13.30 -7.69 -17.60
C CYS A 4 14.33 -7.27 -18.66
N GLU A 5 13.91 -7.22 -19.92
CA GLU A 5 14.70 -6.75 -21.06
C GLU A 5 14.75 -5.20 -21.12
N LEU A 6 15.17 -4.54 -20.04
CA LEU A 6 15.36 -3.09 -20.02
C LEU A 6 16.80 -2.75 -20.45
N THR A 7 16.97 -2.32 -21.70
CA THR A 7 18.25 -1.79 -22.21
C THR A 7 18.45 -0.34 -21.72
N ILE A 8 18.96 -0.20 -20.51
CA ILE A 8 19.30 1.10 -19.90
C ILE A 8 20.68 1.04 -19.24
N CYS A 9 21.30 2.19 -18.97
CA CYS A 9 22.65 2.23 -18.39
C CYS A 9 22.69 1.51 -17.02
N PRO A 10 23.84 0.93 -16.61
CA PRO A 10 23.95 0.16 -15.37
C PRO A 10 23.51 0.92 -14.10
N THR A 11 23.72 2.23 -14.05
CA THR A 11 23.29 3.10 -12.95
C THR A 11 21.78 3.39 -12.97
N CYS A 12 21.16 3.44 -14.15
CA CYS A 12 19.70 3.55 -14.29
C CYS A 12 19.02 2.20 -14.05
N ALA A 13 19.74 1.09 -14.32
CA ALA A 13 19.25 -0.26 -14.08
C ALA A 13 18.98 -0.48 -12.60
N SER A 14 19.82 0.00 -11.66
CA SER A 14 19.55 -0.10 -10.22
C SER A 14 18.32 0.71 -9.80
N TYR A 15 18.14 1.91 -10.34
CA TYR A 15 16.97 2.77 -10.08
C TYR A 15 15.65 2.12 -10.55
N LEU A 16 15.65 1.55 -11.77
CA LEU A 16 14.47 0.89 -12.32
C LEU A 16 14.27 -0.53 -11.77
N HIS A 17 15.32 -1.28 -11.41
CA HIS A 17 15.15 -2.64 -10.90
C HIS A 17 14.45 -2.69 -9.54
N VAL A 18 14.81 -1.78 -8.63
CA VAL A 18 14.16 -1.66 -7.31
C VAL A 18 12.66 -1.32 -7.46
N ALA A 19 12.30 -0.62 -8.54
CA ALA A 19 10.92 -0.30 -8.91
C ALA A 19 10.27 -1.30 -9.90
N CYS A 20 11.01 -2.30 -10.38
CA CYS A 20 10.56 -3.22 -11.43
C CYS A 20 9.49 -4.17 -10.86
N ARG A 21 8.32 -4.20 -11.49
CA ARG A 21 7.20 -5.08 -11.11
C ARG A 21 7.25 -6.44 -11.83
N THR A 22 8.15 -6.61 -12.78
CA THR A 22 8.24 -7.80 -13.66
C THR A 22 9.32 -8.78 -13.21
N CYS A 23 10.36 -8.32 -12.52
CA CYS A 23 11.41 -9.20 -12.01
C CYS A 23 10.98 -9.85 -10.70
N GLU A 24 11.20 -11.17 -10.60
CA GLU A 24 10.87 -11.95 -9.42
C GLU A 24 11.59 -11.40 -8.18
N ALA A 25 10.74 -11.11 -7.19
CA ALA A 25 11.05 -10.42 -5.95
C ALA A 25 11.51 -11.41 -4.87
N GLU A 26 12.48 -12.27 -5.17
CA GLU A 26 12.99 -13.24 -4.19
C GLU A 26 13.56 -12.55 -2.94
N GLU A 27 13.97 -11.28 -3.04
CA GLU A 27 14.36 -10.48 -1.87
C GLU A 27 13.93 -9.02 -2.01
N ARG A 28 12.63 -8.72 -2.09
CA ARG A 28 12.18 -7.41 -1.59
C ARG A 28 12.37 -7.39 -0.08
N LYS A 29 13.62 -7.17 0.37
CA LYS A 29 13.93 -6.88 1.78
C LYS A 29 12.93 -5.84 2.26
N ALA A 30 12.38 -6.07 3.45
CA ALA A 30 11.39 -5.18 4.06
C ALA A 30 11.90 -3.74 3.98
N ARG A 31 11.12 -2.86 3.34
CA ARG A 31 11.45 -1.45 3.20
C ARG A 31 11.51 -0.82 4.59
N GLY A 32 12.46 0.10 4.81
CA GLY A 32 12.74 0.68 6.12
C GLY A 32 11.66 1.61 6.69
N ILE A 33 10.50 1.71 6.03
CA ILE A 33 9.39 2.57 6.45
C ILE A 33 8.72 1.94 7.67
N LYS A 34 8.94 2.54 8.84
CA LYS A 34 8.23 2.20 10.08
C LYS A 34 7.02 3.10 10.22
N GLY A 35 5.92 2.57 10.75
CA GLY A 35 4.70 3.33 10.99
C GLY A 35 3.69 2.55 11.82
N THR A 36 2.57 3.19 12.13
CA THR A 36 1.47 2.58 12.86
C THR A 36 0.20 2.54 12.03
N MET A 37 -0.60 1.50 12.21
CA MET A 37 -1.94 1.37 11.65
C MET A 37 -2.96 1.33 12.79
N THR A 38 -4.01 2.13 12.68
CA THR A 38 -5.17 2.09 13.56
C THR A 38 -6.44 2.08 12.71
N TYR A 39 -7.56 1.67 13.27
CA TYR A 39 -8.84 1.75 12.58
C TYR A 39 -9.98 2.06 13.54
N ALA A 40 -11.00 2.73 13.01
CA ALA A 40 -12.22 3.10 13.73
C ALA A 40 -13.45 2.92 12.83
N THR A 41 -14.59 2.64 13.43
CA THR A 41 -15.86 2.54 12.71
C THR A 41 -16.56 3.90 12.65
N LEU A 42 -16.98 4.33 11.47
CA LEU A 42 -17.76 5.54 11.24
C LEU A 42 -19.24 5.17 11.01
N PRO A 43 -20.19 5.91 11.61
CA PRO A 43 -21.63 5.64 11.50
C PRO A 43 -22.22 6.18 10.18
N MET A 44 -21.62 5.81 9.06
CA MET A 44 -22.06 6.17 7.70
C MET A 44 -21.85 4.98 6.77
N SER A 45 -22.39 5.04 5.56
CA SER A 45 -22.26 3.96 4.56
C SER A 45 -21.47 4.43 3.36
N LEU A 46 -20.79 3.49 2.69
CA LEU A 46 -20.15 3.75 1.40
C LEU A 46 -21.15 3.54 0.26
N PRO A 47 -21.02 4.27 -0.87
CA PRO A 47 -21.71 3.95 -2.10
C PRO A 47 -21.56 2.47 -2.48
N GLY A 48 -22.68 1.78 -2.71
CA GLY A 48 -22.69 0.33 -2.99
C GLY A 48 -22.62 -0.60 -1.75
N HIS A 49 -22.44 -0.05 -0.54
CA HIS A 49 -22.39 -0.80 0.73
C HIS A 49 -23.34 -0.22 1.79
N ILE A 50 -24.61 -0.03 1.44
CA ILE A 50 -25.61 0.62 2.32
C ILE A 50 -25.87 -0.13 3.64
N LYS A 51 -25.61 -1.43 3.70
CA LYS A 51 -25.90 -2.29 4.86
C LYS A 51 -24.76 -2.32 5.90
N HIS A 52 -23.62 -1.71 5.60
CA HIS A 52 -22.42 -1.79 6.42
C HIS A 52 -21.94 -0.38 6.79
N PRO A 53 -21.53 -0.14 8.04
CA PRO A 53 -20.83 1.09 8.38
C PRO A 53 -19.45 1.12 7.71
N VAL A 54 -18.69 2.21 7.87
CA VAL A 54 -17.34 2.34 7.30
C VAL A 54 -16.29 2.03 8.34
N VAL A 55 -15.30 1.21 8.00
CA VAL A 55 -14.01 1.15 8.68
C VAL A 55 -13.09 2.21 8.07
N LYS A 56 -12.71 3.20 8.86
CA LYS A 56 -11.64 4.14 8.54
C LYS A 56 -10.33 3.59 9.09
N ILE A 57 -9.38 3.31 8.22
CA ILE A 57 -8.00 2.97 8.56
C ILE A 57 -7.18 4.25 8.52
N THR A 58 -6.38 4.48 9.56
CA THR A 58 -5.42 5.58 9.63
C THR A 58 -4.02 5.02 9.82
N TYR A 59 -3.15 5.32 8.85
CA TYR A 59 -1.72 5.06 8.92
C TYR A 59 -0.98 6.34 9.32
N SER A 60 -0.04 6.22 10.25
CA SER A 60 0.85 7.31 10.64
C SER A 60 2.29 6.89 10.39
N ILE A 61 2.93 7.56 9.45
CA ILE A 61 4.32 7.33 9.05
C ILE A 61 5.13 8.56 9.49
N PRO A 62 6.08 8.45 10.44
CA PRO A 62 6.96 9.55 10.80
C PRO A 62 7.93 9.88 9.66
N ASP A 63 8.51 11.08 9.71
CA ASP A 63 9.71 11.39 8.93
C ASP A 63 10.84 10.40 9.26
N GLY A 64 11.71 10.14 8.29
CA GLY A 64 12.79 9.16 8.48
C GLY A 64 13.88 9.25 7.45
N ILE A 65 14.72 8.21 7.44
CA ILE A 65 15.83 8.03 6.51
C ILE A 65 15.57 6.76 5.70
N GLN A 66 15.81 6.84 4.39
CA GLN A 66 15.68 5.73 3.46
C GLN A 66 16.66 4.61 3.81
N GLY A 67 16.15 3.38 3.89
CA GLY A 67 16.95 2.18 4.16
C GLY A 67 17.72 1.70 2.93
N GLU A 68 18.51 0.64 3.10
CA GLU A 68 19.34 0.07 2.02
C GLU A 68 18.53 -0.44 0.82
N SER A 69 17.26 -0.80 1.05
CA SER A 69 16.36 -1.32 0.02
C SER A 69 15.49 -0.24 -0.65
N ASP A 70 15.64 1.02 -0.23
CA ASP A 70 14.97 2.16 -0.86
C ASP A 70 15.79 2.70 -2.04
N VAL A 71 15.16 3.55 -2.85
CA VAL A 71 15.76 4.07 -4.10
C VAL A 71 16.98 4.95 -3.82
N PHE A 72 16.98 5.70 -2.72
CA PHE A 72 18.10 6.56 -2.33
C PHE A 72 18.51 6.30 -0.87
N PRO A 73 19.24 5.21 -0.56
CA PRO A 73 19.65 4.89 0.80
C PRO A 73 20.36 6.05 1.49
N GLY A 74 20.06 6.27 2.78
CA GLY A 74 20.65 7.33 3.59
C GLY A 74 20.06 8.73 3.36
N GLN A 75 19.20 8.93 2.36
CA GLN A 75 18.51 10.21 2.15
C GLN A 75 17.28 10.35 3.06
N PRO A 76 16.96 11.56 3.53
CA PRO A 76 15.75 11.78 4.30
C PRO A 76 14.48 11.61 3.46
N PHE A 77 13.39 11.29 4.13
CA PHE A 77 12.05 11.33 3.56
C PHE A 77 11.06 12.01 4.51
N LYS A 78 10.01 12.57 3.93
CA LYS A 78 8.86 13.13 4.65
C LYS A 78 7.74 12.10 4.75
N GLY A 79 7.35 11.83 6.00
CA GLY A 79 6.24 10.97 6.36
C GLY A 79 4.89 11.65 6.16
N GLY A 80 3.86 11.11 6.79
CA GLY A 80 2.51 11.64 6.70
C GLY A 80 1.45 10.79 7.38
N THR A 81 0.23 11.32 7.36
CA THR A 81 -0.98 10.59 7.75
C THR A 81 -1.74 10.19 6.50
N PHE A 82 -2.12 8.92 6.41
CA PHE A 82 -2.81 8.36 5.27
C PHE A 82 -4.10 7.67 5.73
N GLU A 83 -5.18 7.91 5.01
CA GLU A 83 -6.50 7.39 5.36
C GLU A 83 -7.05 6.49 4.25
N ALA A 84 -7.68 5.40 4.65
CA ALA A 84 -8.38 4.52 3.74
C ALA A 84 -9.73 4.06 4.33
N PHE A 85 -10.67 3.76 3.45
CA PHE A 85 -12.05 3.47 3.82
C PHE A 85 -12.50 2.14 3.23
N LEU A 86 -13.06 1.29 4.08
CA LEU A 86 -13.62 -0.02 3.70
C LEU A 86 -15.01 -0.19 4.32
N PRO A 87 -15.93 -0.96 3.71
CA PRO A 87 -17.16 -1.34 4.40
C PRO A 87 -16.85 -2.29 5.56
N ASP A 88 -17.47 -2.10 6.72
CA ASP A 88 -17.37 -3.03 7.86
C ASP A 88 -18.22 -4.28 7.60
N CYS A 89 -17.67 -5.16 6.78
CA CYS A 89 -18.21 -6.46 6.44
C CYS A 89 -17.22 -7.58 6.74
N GLU A 90 -17.69 -8.83 6.68
CA GLU A 90 -16.88 -10.01 7.01
C GLU A 90 -15.58 -10.13 6.18
N PRO A 91 -15.58 -9.86 4.86
CA PRO A 91 -14.34 -9.78 4.08
C PRO A 91 -13.34 -8.73 4.59
N THR A 92 -13.80 -7.52 4.92
CA THR A 92 -12.94 -6.45 5.45
C THR A 92 -12.29 -6.86 6.77
N ARG A 93 -13.04 -7.51 7.66
CA ARG A 93 -12.50 -7.97 8.95
C ARG A 93 -11.37 -8.99 8.79
N LYS A 94 -11.41 -9.81 7.74
CA LYS A 94 -10.32 -10.74 7.38
C LYS A 94 -9.11 -10.00 6.78
N LEU A 95 -9.32 -8.86 6.13
CA LEU A 95 -8.26 -8.07 5.50
C LEU A 95 -7.50 -7.17 6.50
N LEU A 96 -8.15 -6.67 7.56
CA LEU A 96 -7.51 -5.80 8.55
C LEU A 96 -6.19 -6.34 9.14
N PRO A 97 -6.11 -7.57 9.67
CA PRO A 97 -4.84 -8.10 10.18
C PRO A 97 -3.81 -8.30 9.08
N ARG A 98 -4.23 -8.61 7.85
CA ARG A 98 -3.35 -8.76 6.68
C ARG A 98 -2.74 -7.42 6.26
N LEU A 99 -3.52 -6.33 6.32
CA LEU A 99 -3.03 -4.97 6.08
C LEU A 99 -2.03 -4.53 7.15
N GLN A 100 -2.26 -4.89 8.41
CA GLN A 100 -1.32 -4.62 9.49
C GLN A 100 0.01 -5.37 9.28
N GLU A 101 -0.05 -6.63 8.84
CA GLU A 101 1.14 -7.40 8.48
C GLU A 101 1.82 -6.86 7.22
N ALA A 102 1.06 -6.35 6.25
CA ALA A 102 1.63 -5.70 5.08
C ALA A 102 2.38 -4.41 5.44
N LEU A 103 1.92 -3.67 6.45
CA LEU A 103 2.65 -2.53 6.97
C LEU A 103 3.93 -2.98 7.69
N SER A 104 3.86 -4.01 8.53
CA SER A 104 5.02 -4.52 9.29
C SER A 104 6.14 -5.00 8.37
N ARG A 105 5.77 -5.61 7.22
CA ARG A 105 6.70 -6.08 6.18
C ARG A 105 7.13 -5.00 5.18
N GLY A 106 6.61 -3.78 5.28
CA GLY A 106 7.00 -2.66 4.40
C GLY A 106 6.41 -2.73 2.98
N HIS A 107 5.26 -3.37 2.79
CA HIS A 107 4.57 -3.47 1.49
C HIS A 107 3.47 -2.43 1.28
N THR A 108 3.12 -1.65 2.32
CA THR A 108 2.02 -0.68 2.23
C THR A 108 2.44 0.63 1.57
N PHE A 109 3.69 1.05 1.78
CA PHE A 109 4.19 2.36 1.36
C PHE A 109 5.54 2.27 0.65
N ALA A 110 5.85 3.30 -0.12
CA ALA A 110 7.12 3.52 -0.80
C ALA A 110 7.58 4.97 -0.59
N VAL A 111 8.90 5.20 -0.65
CA VAL A 111 9.44 6.56 -0.73
C VAL A 111 9.70 6.91 -2.19
N ILE A 112 9.05 7.97 -2.68
CA ILE A 112 9.21 8.48 -4.04
C ILE A 112 9.49 9.98 -3.95
N GLY A 113 10.64 10.42 -4.48
CA GLY A 113 11.04 11.84 -4.44
C GLY A 113 11.14 12.40 -3.01
N GLY A 114 11.55 11.57 -2.05
CA GLY A 114 11.67 11.96 -0.63
C GLY A 114 10.34 12.11 0.10
N ARG A 115 9.24 11.56 -0.43
CA ARG A 115 7.92 11.55 0.23
C ARG A 115 7.35 10.15 0.27
N VAL A 116 6.65 9.82 1.36
CA VAL A 116 5.91 8.57 1.48
C VAL A 116 4.68 8.59 0.58
N GLN A 117 4.47 7.52 -0.17
CA GLN A 117 3.33 7.31 -1.06
C GLN A 117 2.83 5.87 -0.94
N TRP A 118 1.57 5.62 -1.31
CA TRP A 118 1.03 4.26 -1.42
C TRP A 118 1.86 3.42 -2.40
N ASP A 119 2.12 2.16 -2.05
CA ASP A 119 2.86 1.24 -2.92
C ASP A 119 1.90 0.37 -3.75
N SER A 120 1.97 -0.96 -3.61
CA SER A 120 1.31 -1.92 -4.49
C SER A 120 -0.09 -2.32 -4.00
N ILE A 121 -0.38 -2.15 -2.71
CA ILE A 121 -1.67 -2.53 -2.12
C ILE A 121 -2.71 -1.44 -2.40
N PRO A 122 -3.82 -1.76 -3.10
CA PRO A 122 -4.81 -0.76 -3.47
C PRO A 122 -5.57 -0.24 -2.25
N HIS A 123 -5.59 1.08 -2.04
CA HIS A 123 -6.35 1.73 -0.97
C HIS A 123 -7.43 2.65 -1.55
N LYS A 124 -8.63 2.61 -0.98
CA LYS A 124 -9.70 3.57 -1.26
C LYS A 124 -9.58 4.74 -0.30
N THR A 125 -9.16 5.90 -0.81
CA THR A 125 -8.81 7.09 -0.02
C THR A 125 -9.91 8.17 -0.06
N SER A 126 -11.05 7.89 -0.70
CA SER A 126 -12.18 8.80 -0.77
C SER A 126 -13.48 8.10 -0.37
N LEU A 127 -14.29 8.81 0.41
CA LEU A 127 -15.67 8.44 0.74
C LEU A 127 -16.65 8.79 -0.40
N GLN A 128 -16.25 9.65 -1.34
CA GLN A 128 -17.11 10.18 -2.39
C GLN A 128 -17.25 9.22 -3.57
N GLU A 129 -18.32 9.42 -4.34
CA GLU A 129 -18.58 8.65 -5.56
C GLU A 129 -17.60 9.03 -6.68
N GLY A 130 -17.01 8.01 -7.33
CA GLY A 130 -16.20 8.21 -8.55
C GLY A 130 -14.96 7.33 -8.64
N LYS A 131 -14.89 6.50 -9.69
CA LYS A 131 -13.75 5.59 -9.96
C LYS A 131 -12.41 6.31 -10.15
N ALA A 132 -12.41 7.57 -10.60
CA ALA A 132 -11.20 8.36 -10.81
C ALA A 132 -10.51 8.78 -9.50
N ALA A 133 -11.20 8.70 -8.36
CA ALA A 133 -10.77 9.31 -7.09
C ALA A 133 -10.44 8.29 -5.98
N SER A 134 -10.14 7.04 -6.33
CA SER A 134 -9.99 5.97 -5.33
C SER A 134 -11.23 5.87 -4.41
N GLY A 135 -12.43 6.09 -4.99
CA GLY A 135 -13.71 6.10 -4.29
C GLY A 135 -14.60 4.91 -4.63
N TYR A 136 -15.83 4.95 -4.12
CA TYR A 136 -16.85 3.91 -4.28
C TYR A 136 -17.91 4.34 -5.33
N PRO A 137 -18.82 3.46 -5.81
CA PRO A 137 -18.88 2.01 -5.60
C PRO A 137 -17.81 1.24 -6.40
N ASP A 138 -17.34 0.13 -5.85
CA ASP A 138 -16.36 -0.76 -6.49
C ASP A 138 -16.48 -2.18 -5.92
N SER A 139 -17.29 -3.02 -6.56
CA SER A 139 -17.60 -4.37 -6.06
C SER A 139 -16.42 -5.35 -6.10
N THR A 140 -15.39 -5.06 -6.91
CA THR A 140 -14.20 -5.92 -7.05
C THR A 140 -13.03 -5.45 -6.19
N TYR A 141 -13.19 -4.38 -5.42
CA TYR A 141 -12.11 -3.80 -4.64
C TYR A 141 -11.55 -4.77 -3.59
N LEU A 142 -12.42 -5.37 -2.78
CA LEU A 142 -11.99 -6.26 -1.69
C LEU A 142 -11.33 -7.54 -2.21
N SER A 143 -11.81 -8.10 -3.32
CA SER A 143 -11.19 -9.28 -3.94
C SER A 143 -9.81 -8.95 -4.50
N ARG A 144 -9.67 -7.84 -5.24
CA ARG A 144 -8.37 -7.38 -5.75
C ARG A 144 -7.37 -7.09 -4.64
N MET A 145 -7.81 -6.44 -3.55
CA MET A 145 -6.95 -6.24 -2.38
C MET A 145 -6.49 -7.58 -1.79
N SER A 146 -7.40 -8.54 -1.63
CA SER A 146 -7.07 -9.88 -1.14
C SER A 146 -6.06 -10.59 -2.03
N GLU A 147 -6.24 -10.55 -3.34
CA GLU A 147 -5.33 -11.15 -4.33
C GLU A 147 -3.93 -10.54 -4.26
N VAL A 148 -3.84 -9.20 -4.17
CA VAL A 148 -2.57 -8.50 -4.03
C VAL A 148 -1.86 -8.90 -2.73
N LEU A 149 -2.57 -8.90 -1.60
CA LEU A 149 -1.99 -9.33 -0.32
C LEU A 149 -1.49 -10.78 -0.37
N THR A 150 -2.26 -11.68 -0.99
CA THR A 150 -1.84 -13.08 -1.18
C THR A 150 -0.59 -13.18 -2.05
N SER A 151 -0.50 -12.39 -3.14
CA SER A 151 0.70 -12.34 -4.00
C SER A 151 1.95 -11.82 -3.29
N LEU A 152 1.78 -11.09 -2.18
CA LEU A 152 2.85 -10.60 -1.31
C LEU A 152 3.19 -11.60 -0.18
N GLY A 153 2.64 -12.82 -0.20
CA GLY A 153 2.87 -13.83 0.83
C GLY A 153 2.13 -13.55 2.14
N ILE A 154 1.02 -12.80 2.08
CA ILE A 154 0.16 -12.47 3.22
C ILE A 154 -1.23 -13.08 2.95
N PRO A 155 -1.45 -14.36 3.33
CA PRO A 155 -2.68 -15.09 3.01
C PRO A 155 -3.91 -14.55 3.73
#